data_AF-A0A6B2LP32-F1
#
_entry.id   AF-A0A6B2LP32-F1
#
_cell.length_a   1.000
_cell.length_b   1.000
_cell.length_c   1.000
_cell.angle_alpha   90.00
_cell.angle_beta   90.00
_cell.angle_gamma   90.00
#
_symmetry.space_group_name_H-M   'P 1'
#
loop_
_entity.id
_entity.type
_entity.pdbx_description
1 polymer ?
#
loop_
_entity_poly.entity_id
_entity_poly.type
_entity_poly.pdbx_seq_one_letter_code
_entity_poly.pdbx_strand_id
1 'polypeptide(L)'
;MTPEEMQRLRSTVSQLVDHSKEDRKVMEEYLGVPVNHLARKVKIFKPEKSAAQHGYSAAQSWVLQFNPGDKWTNPLMGWTSSRDPLEYLNLKFPTKEAAIAFSQEQGFEVEVEEEEHTLRKNERSYGNKFKHIPQSPKHISDF
;
A
#
# COMPACT_ATOMS: atom_id res chain seq x y z
N MET A 1 -15.50 -31.57 17.85
CA MET A 1 -15.34 -30.29 18.57
C MET A 1 -16.46 -30.20 19.58
N THR A 2 -16.14 -30.28 20.87
CA THR A 2 -17.15 -30.32 21.93
C THR A 2 -17.74 -28.92 22.18
N PRO A 3 -18.98 -28.80 22.69
CA PRO A 3 -19.60 -27.50 22.96
C PRO A 3 -18.80 -26.63 23.96
N GLU A 4 -18.10 -27.25 24.90
CA GLU A 4 -17.27 -26.56 25.90
C GLU A 4 -16.00 -25.95 25.31
N GLU A 5 -15.34 -26.65 24.39
CA GLU A 5 -14.18 -26.13 23.66
C GLU A 5 -14.55 -24.90 22.83
N MET A 6 -15.74 -24.90 22.22
CA MET A 6 -16.26 -23.74 21.48
C MET A 6 -16.54 -22.54 22.39
N GLN A 7 -17.01 -22.77 23.61
CA GLN A 7 -17.22 -21.70 24.59
C GLN A 7 -15.89 -21.10 25.08
N ARG A 8 -14.89 -21.94 25.34
CA ARG A 8 -13.54 -21.50 25.71
C ARG A 8 -12.87 -20.70 24.59
N LEU A 9 -12.94 -21.19 23.35
CA LEU A 9 -12.39 -20.46 22.20
C LEU A 9 -13.11 -19.12 21.98
N ARG A 10 -14.45 -19.08 22.12
CA ARG A 10 -15.22 -17.83 22.03
C ARG A 10 -14.85 -16.84 23.14
N SER A 11 -14.67 -17.30 24.38
CA SER A 11 -14.27 -16.43 25.49
C SER A 11 -12.84 -15.91 25.34
N THR A 12 -11.91 -16.76 24.89
CA THR A 12 -10.52 -16.35 24.62
C THR A 12 -10.44 -15.34 23.47
N VAL A 13 -11.19 -15.57 22.38
CA VAL A 13 -11.29 -14.62 21.27
C VAL A 13 -11.91 -13.29 21.74
N SER A 14 -12.96 -13.31 22.56
CA SER A 14 -13.55 -12.10 23.12
C SER A 14 -12.54 -11.32 23.97
N GLN A 15 -11.83 -12.00 24.88
CA GLN A 15 -10.82 -11.38 25.73
C GLN A 15 -9.73 -10.72 24.88
N LEU A 16 -9.21 -11.37 23.84
CA LEU A 16 -8.21 -10.79 22.94
C LEU A 16 -8.73 -9.57 22.17
N VAL A 17 -10.00 -9.58 21.75
CA VAL A 17 -10.64 -8.46 21.07
C VAL A 17 -10.80 -7.25 22.00
N ASP A 18 -11.07 -7.48 23.28
CA ASP A 18 -11.25 -6.43 24.26
C ASP A 18 -9.91 -5.76 24.63
N HIS A 19 -8.84 -6.54 24.83
CA HIS A 19 -7.48 -5.98 25.04
C HIS A 19 -7.05 -5.08 23.87
N SER A 20 -7.36 -5.49 22.63
CA SER A 20 -7.11 -4.68 21.41
C SER A 20 -7.85 -3.34 21.41
N LYS A 21 -9.04 -3.25 22.00
CA LYS A 21 -9.81 -2.00 22.10
C LYS A 21 -9.28 -1.10 23.21
N GLU A 22 -8.87 -1.67 24.35
CA GLU A 22 -8.20 -0.94 25.42
C GLU A 22 -6.89 -0.34 24.93
N ASP A 23 -6.07 -1.11 24.21
CA ASP A 23 -4.81 -0.65 23.63
C ASP A 23 -5.04 0.53 22.67
N ARG A 24 -6.07 0.47 21.81
CA ARG A 24 -6.43 1.59 20.92
C ARG A 24 -6.83 2.86 21.68
N LYS A 25 -7.50 2.73 22.83
CA LYS A 25 -7.94 3.87 23.64
C LYS A 25 -6.75 4.52 24.38
N VAL A 26 -5.80 3.72 24.85
CA VAL A 26 -4.53 4.20 25.40
C VAL A 26 -3.72 4.95 24.33
N MET A 27 -3.68 4.40 23.11
CA MET A 27 -3.00 5.07 21.98
C MET A 27 -3.70 6.36 21.54
N GLU A 28 -5.04 6.43 21.61
CA GLU A 28 -5.81 7.67 21.38
C GLU A 28 -5.41 8.76 22.38
N GLU A 29 -5.33 8.43 23.67
CA GLU A 29 -4.92 9.37 24.72
C GLU A 29 -3.49 9.87 24.52
N TYR A 30 -2.58 8.98 24.09
CA TYR A 30 -1.18 9.33 23.86
C TYR A 30 -0.96 10.20 22.61
N LEU A 31 -1.62 9.87 21.50
CA LEU A 31 -1.40 10.52 20.20
C LEU A 31 -2.36 11.71 19.94
N GLY A 32 -3.46 11.81 20.69
CA GLY A 32 -4.53 12.78 20.43
C GLY A 32 -5.29 12.51 19.12
N VAL A 33 -5.15 11.31 18.54
CA VAL A 33 -5.82 10.89 17.30
C VAL A 33 -7.10 10.14 17.67
N PRO A 34 -8.28 10.56 17.17
CA PRO A 34 -9.53 9.91 17.54
C PRO A 34 -9.60 8.47 17.03
N VAL A 35 -10.24 7.57 17.79
CA VAL A 35 -10.31 6.12 17.48
C VAL A 35 -10.76 5.81 16.05
N ASN A 36 -11.66 6.62 15.49
CA ASN A 36 -12.19 6.43 14.14
C ASN A 36 -11.09 6.44 13.07
N HIS A 37 -10.01 7.19 13.29
CA HIS A 37 -8.87 7.26 12.37
C HIS A 37 -7.89 6.09 12.61
N LEU A 38 -7.78 5.60 13.83
CA LEU A 38 -6.97 4.41 14.19
C LEU A 38 -7.56 3.11 13.65
N ALA A 39 -8.88 3.03 13.51
CA ALA A 39 -9.56 1.83 13.01
C ALA A 39 -9.42 1.60 11.50
N ARG A 40 -8.68 2.46 10.78
CA ARG A 40 -8.59 2.37 9.33
C ARG A 40 -7.58 1.34 8.86
N LYS A 41 -7.87 0.80 7.68
CA LYS A 41 -6.95 -0.04 6.94
C LYS A 41 -5.92 0.83 6.23
N VAL A 42 -4.71 0.30 6.21
CA VAL A 42 -3.52 0.91 5.64
C VAL A 42 -2.95 -0.03 4.59
N LYS A 43 -2.64 0.52 3.42
CA LYS A 43 -1.96 -0.18 2.34
C LYS A 43 -0.46 0.12 2.40
N ILE A 44 0.36 -0.93 2.51
CA ILE A 44 1.81 -0.85 2.37
C ILE A 44 2.17 -1.42 1.01
N PHE A 45 2.77 -0.60 0.17
CA PHE A 45 3.15 -0.99 -1.18
C PHE A 45 4.40 -0.25 -1.65
N LYS A 46 5.01 -0.76 -2.70
CA LYS A 46 6.08 -0.06 -3.41
C LYS A 46 5.49 0.52 -4.69
N PRO A 47 5.48 1.86 -4.86
CA PRO A 47 4.85 2.48 -6.01
C PRO A 47 5.53 2.04 -7.30
N GLU A 48 4.73 1.73 -8.31
CA GLU A 48 5.23 1.40 -9.63
C GLU A 48 5.95 2.58 -10.28
N LYS A 49 6.86 2.26 -11.21
CA LYS A 49 7.49 3.27 -12.04
C LYS A 49 6.44 3.88 -12.97
N SER A 50 6.35 5.21 -13.01
CA SER A 50 5.54 5.90 -14.02
C SER A 50 5.93 5.44 -15.44
N ALA A 51 4.96 4.95 -16.21
CA ALA A 51 5.18 4.49 -17.58
C ALA A 51 5.67 5.63 -18.50
N ALA A 52 5.23 6.87 -18.23
CA ALA A 52 5.62 8.05 -18.99
C ALA A 52 7.07 8.50 -18.76
N GLN A 53 7.66 8.14 -17.61
CA GLN A 53 8.99 8.60 -17.21
C GLN A 53 9.98 7.45 -17.12
N HIS A 54 11.25 7.70 -17.38
CA HIS A 54 12.30 6.67 -17.27
C HIS A 54 12.96 6.61 -15.89
N GLY A 55 12.69 7.57 -15.00
CA GLY A 55 13.30 7.64 -13.67
C GLY A 55 12.73 6.62 -12.68
N TYR A 56 13.59 6.07 -11.82
CA TYR A 56 13.22 5.05 -10.82
C TYR A 56 13.17 5.55 -9.38
N SER A 57 13.60 6.78 -9.11
CA SER A 57 13.79 7.30 -7.74
C SER A 57 12.50 7.25 -6.91
N ALA A 58 11.36 7.59 -7.51
CA ALA A 58 10.07 7.57 -6.83
C ALA A 58 9.61 6.16 -6.43
N ALA A 59 10.04 5.13 -7.17
CA ALA A 59 9.66 3.73 -6.99
C ALA A 59 10.60 2.95 -6.04
N GLN A 60 11.60 3.61 -5.44
CA GLN A 60 12.56 2.93 -4.55
C GLN A 60 12.05 2.77 -3.11
N SER A 61 11.25 3.71 -2.62
CA SER A 61 10.79 3.72 -1.23
C SER A 61 9.46 2.96 -1.08
N TRP A 62 9.31 2.27 0.04
CA TRP A 62 8.04 1.72 0.47
C TRP A 62 7.13 2.85 0.92
N VAL A 63 5.85 2.79 0.55
CA VAL A 63 4.86 3.79 0.89
C VAL A 63 3.76 3.14 1.70
N LEU A 64 3.44 3.76 2.82
CA LEU A 64 2.27 3.49 3.63
C LEU A 64 1.23 4.56 3.32
N GLN A 65 0.07 4.12 2.86
CA GLN A 65 -1.04 4.98 2.47
C GLN A 65 -2.34 4.53 3.16
N PHE A 66 -3.15 5.50 3.58
CA PHE A 66 -4.48 5.23 4.12
C PHE A 66 -5.50 5.06 2.99
N ASN A 67 -6.52 4.24 3.22
CA ASN A 67 -7.63 4.13 2.28
C ASN A 67 -8.31 5.50 2.10
N PRO A 68 -8.60 5.92 0.86
CA PRO A 68 -9.18 7.23 0.60
C PRO A 68 -10.58 7.34 1.20
N GLY A 69 -10.85 8.46 1.86
CA GLY A 69 -12.18 8.80 2.36
C GLY A 69 -13.13 9.32 1.28
N ASP A 70 -14.35 9.62 1.71
CA ASP A 70 -15.40 10.15 0.84
C ASP A 70 -15.07 11.57 0.37
N LYS A 71 -15.29 11.79 -0.93
CA LYS A 71 -15.13 13.10 -1.59
C LYS A 71 -16.44 13.55 -2.17
N TRP A 72 -16.71 14.85 -2.10
CA TRP A 72 -17.90 15.44 -2.70
C TRP A 72 -17.58 16.76 -3.39
N THR A 73 -18.45 17.15 -4.32
CA THR A 73 -18.35 18.42 -5.03
C THR A 73 -18.96 19.53 -4.18
N ASN A 74 -18.23 20.62 -3.96
CA ASN A 74 -18.73 21.80 -3.28
C ASN A 74 -19.81 22.50 -4.13
N PRO A 75 -21.03 22.73 -3.62
CA PRO A 75 -22.13 23.29 -4.41
C PRO A 75 -21.91 24.72 -4.89
N LEU A 76 -21.03 25.50 -4.25
CA LEU A 76 -20.77 26.89 -4.64
C LEU A 76 -19.72 26.98 -5.75
N MET A 77 -18.54 26.40 -5.54
CA MET A 77 -17.37 26.56 -6.43
C MET A 77 -17.06 25.34 -7.30
N GLY A 78 -17.69 24.20 -7.03
CA GLY A 78 -17.41 22.94 -7.74
C GLY A 78 -16.11 22.24 -7.32
N TRP A 79 -15.44 22.69 -6.25
CA TRP A 79 -14.20 22.07 -5.76
C TRP A 79 -14.44 20.72 -5.08
N THR A 80 -13.48 19.80 -5.23
CA THR A 80 -13.47 18.54 -4.48
C THR A 80 -13.19 18.80 -3.02
N SER A 81 -14.17 18.57 -2.16
CA SER A 81 -14.07 18.67 -0.71
C SER A 81 -13.95 17.26 -0.10
N SER A 82 -13.23 17.16 1.02
CA SER A 82 -13.04 15.91 1.78
C SER A 82 -13.19 16.20 3.27
N ARG A 83 -13.63 15.20 4.04
CA ARG A 83 -13.71 15.24 5.51
C ARG A 83 -12.49 14.60 6.16
N ASP A 84 -11.61 14.00 5.36
CA ASP A 84 -10.59 13.10 5.82
C ASP A 84 -9.22 13.79 6.01
N PRO A 85 -8.69 13.85 7.24
CA PRO A 85 -7.37 14.44 7.47
C PRO A 85 -6.20 13.53 7.04
N LEU A 86 -6.41 12.21 6.96
CA LEU A 86 -5.34 11.24 6.70
C LEU A 86 -5.14 10.94 5.21
N GLU A 87 -6.06 11.38 4.36
CA GLU A 87 -6.08 11.06 2.93
C GLU A 87 -4.79 11.47 2.19
N TYR A 88 -4.20 12.60 2.61
CA TYR A 88 -3.00 13.15 1.98
C TYR A 88 -1.70 12.70 2.66
N LEU A 89 -1.78 11.86 3.69
CA LEU A 89 -0.62 11.37 4.43
C LEU A 89 -0.02 10.15 3.71
N ASN A 90 1.17 10.34 3.16
CA ASN A 90 1.98 9.27 2.56
C ASN A 90 3.29 9.16 3.32
N LEU A 91 3.46 8.07 4.09
CA LEU A 91 4.69 7.82 4.83
C LEU A 91 5.63 6.98 3.99
N LYS A 92 6.89 7.42 3.89
CA LYS A 92 7.93 6.73 3.10
C LYS A 92 8.87 5.98 4.03
N PHE A 93 9.08 4.70 3.73
CA PHE A 93 9.96 3.81 4.47
C PHE A 93 11.07 3.26 3.57
N PRO A 94 12.25 2.97 4.13
CA PRO A 94 13.34 2.35 3.37
C PRO A 94 13.09 0.85 3.14
N THR A 95 12.42 0.16 4.08
CA THR A 95 12.18 -1.28 4.03
C THR A 95 10.73 -1.62 4.33
N LYS A 96 10.30 -2.80 3.86
CA LYS A 96 8.97 -3.36 4.10
C LYS A 96 8.72 -3.59 5.58
N GLU A 97 9.72 -4.14 6.26
CA GLU A 97 9.65 -4.51 7.67
C GLU A 97 9.49 -3.27 8.55
N ALA A 98 10.15 -2.16 8.22
CA ALA A 98 10.00 -0.91 8.94
C ALA A 98 8.58 -0.35 8.85
N ALA A 99 7.95 -0.44 7.67
CA ALA A 99 6.58 -0.01 7.48
C ALA A 99 5.59 -0.89 8.27
N ILE A 100 5.81 -2.21 8.29
CA ILE A 100 5.00 -3.17 9.03
C ILE A 100 5.14 -2.94 10.54
N ALA A 101 6.37 -2.80 11.04
CA ALA A 101 6.63 -2.54 12.45
C ALA A 101 5.95 -1.26 12.93
N PHE A 102 6.09 -0.17 12.16
CA PHE A 102 5.40 1.09 12.46
C PHE A 102 3.87 0.89 12.54
N SER A 103 3.31 0.16 11.58
CA SER A 103 1.85 -0.03 11.53
C SER A 103 1.33 -0.89 12.70
N GLN A 104 2.12 -1.88 13.12
CA GLN A 104 1.83 -2.71 14.30
C GLN A 104 1.91 -1.92 15.60
N GLU A 105 2.93 -1.07 15.77
CA GLU A 105 3.08 -0.19 16.93
C GLU A 105 1.91 0.79 17.06
N GLN A 106 1.39 1.29 15.94
CA GLN A 106 0.24 2.20 15.91
C GLN A 106 -1.12 1.47 15.95
N GLY A 107 -1.14 0.14 15.84
CA GLY A 107 -2.35 -0.67 15.87
C GLY A 107 -3.23 -0.57 14.61
N PHE A 108 -2.65 -0.19 13.47
CA PHE A 108 -3.37 -0.14 12.19
C PHE A 108 -3.60 -1.53 11.59
N GLU A 109 -4.71 -1.71 10.87
CA GLU A 109 -4.94 -2.93 10.08
C GLU A 109 -4.18 -2.83 8.75
N VAL A 110 -3.29 -3.77 8.47
CA VAL A 110 -2.34 -3.67 7.36
C VAL A 110 -2.69 -4.61 6.22
N GLU A 111 -2.76 -4.06 5.01
CA GLU A 111 -2.74 -4.81 3.75
C GLU A 111 -1.39 -4.58 3.06
N VAL A 112 -0.67 -5.66 2.79
CA VAL A 112 0.68 -5.60 2.23
C VAL A 112 0.64 -6.11 0.80
N GLU A 113 1.00 -5.25 -0.13
CA GLU A 113 1.21 -5.62 -1.54
C GLU A 113 2.65 -6.13 -1.70
N GLU A 114 2.81 -7.27 -2.36
CA GLU A 114 4.14 -7.80 -2.66
C GLU A 114 4.84 -6.94 -3.73
N GLU A 115 6.16 -6.85 -3.67
CA GLU A 115 6.90 -6.12 -4.71
C GLU A 115 6.72 -6.85 -6.05
N GLU A 116 6.18 -6.15 -7.05
CA GLU A 116 6.19 -6.67 -8.40
C GLU A 116 7.64 -6.88 -8.87
N HIS A 117 7.83 -7.96 -9.62
CA HIS A 117 9.13 -8.46 -10.02
C HIS A 117 9.99 -7.38 -10.69
N THR A 118 11.25 -7.29 -10.27
CA THR A 118 12.25 -6.43 -10.93
C THR A 118 12.26 -6.69 -12.43
N LEU A 119 12.31 -5.63 -13.23
CA LEU A 119 12.40 -5.73 -14.69
C LEU A 119 13.47 -6.75 -15.08
N ARG A 120 13.08 -7.74 -15.89
CA ARG A 120 14.01 -8.75 -16.39
C ARG A 120 15.14 -8.05 -17.13
N LYS A 121 16.37 -8.25 -16.65
CA LYS A 121 17.56 -7.68 -17.28
C LYS A 121 17.84 -8.45 -18.58
N ASN A 122 17.42 -7.88 -19.70
CA ASN A 122 17.71 -8.44 -21.01
C ASN A 122 19.14 -8.08 -21.45
N GLU A 123 19.83 -9.03 -22.07
CA GLU A 123 21.12 -8.78 -22.70
C GLU A 123 20.93 -7.89 -23.93
N ARG A 124 21.48 -6.68 -23.89
CA ARG A 124 21.44 -5.72 -25.00
C ARG A 124 22.82 -5.64 -25.64
N SER A 125 22.97 -6.25 -26.82
CA SER A 125 24.17 -6.07 -27.65
C SER A 125 23.85 -5.25 -28.88
N TYR A 126 24.55 -4.12 -29.06
CA TYR A 126 24.38 -3.24 -30.22
C TYR A 126 24.71 -3.96 -31.54
N GLY A 127 25.66 -4.92 -31.52
CA GLY A 127 26.03 -5.74 -32.68
C GLY A 127 24.89 -6.59 -33.23
N ASN A 128 23.88 -6.92 -32.41
CA ASN A 128 22.69 -7.64 -32.87
C ASN A 128 21.90 -6.86 -33.93
N LYS A 129 21.99 -5.51 -33.95
CA LYS A 129 21.32 -4.67 -34.95
C LYS A 129 21.87 -4.85 -36.37
N PHE A 130 23.09 -5.37 -36.53
CA PHE A 130 23.78 -5.51 -37.82
C PHE A 130 23.99 -6.96 -38.25
N LYS A 131 23.34 -7.93 -37.58
CA LYS A 131 23.37 -9.33 -38.01
C LYS A 131 22.71 -9.43 -39.39
N HIS A 132 23.40 -10.05 -40.33
CA HIS A 132 22.86 -10.29 -41.66
C HIS A 132 21.62 -11.19 -41.55
N ILE A 133 20.45 -10.68 -41.93
CA ILE A 133 19.21 -11.45 -42.04
C ILE A 133 18.97 -11.70 -43.53
N PRO A 134 18.92 -12.95 -44.02
CA PRO A 134 18.51 -13.23 -45.40
C PRO A 134 17.08 -12.70 -45.61
N GLN A 135 16.86 -11.87 -46.63
CA GLN A 135 15.58 -11.17 -46.81
C GLN A 135 14.44 -12.14 -47.18
N SER A 136 13.42 -12.22 -46.33
CA SER A 136 12.04 -12.48 -46.74
C SER A 136 11.32 -11.13 -46.90
N PRO A 137 10.31 -11.00 -47.78
CA PRO A 137 9.68 -9.72 -48.10
C PRO A 137 9.22 -8.97 -46.84
N LYS A 138 9.56 -7.69 -46.79
CA LYS A 138 9.49 -6.85 -45.59
C LYS A 138 8.02 -6.56 -45.24
N HIS A 139 7.52 -7.13 -44.14
CA HIS A 139 6.45 -6.47 -43.40
C HIS A 139 7.09 -5.21 -42.82
N ILE A 140 6.60 -4.04 -43.21
CA ILE A 140 7.04 -2.77 -42.63
C ILE A 140 6.65 -2.85 -41.14
N SER A 141 7.64 -3.03 -40.28
CA SER A 141 7.44 -2.93 -38.84
C SER A 141 7.37 -1.45 -38.48
N ASP A 142 6.20 -0.86 -38.68
CA ASP A 142 5.85 0.46 -38.17
C ASP A 142 5.60 0.34 -36.67
N PHE A 143 6.40 1.10 -35.90
CA PHE A 143 6.28 1.40 -34.46
C PHE A 143 6.32 0.24 -33.45
#